data_AF-Q9RT40-F1
#
_entry.id   AF-Q9RT40-F1
#
_cell.length_a   1.000
_cell.length_b   1.000
_cell.length_c   1.000
_cell.angle_alpha   90.00
_cell.angle_beta   90.00
_cell.angle_gamma   90.00
#
_symmetry.space_group_name_H-M   'P 1'
#
loop_
_entity.id
_entity.type
_entity.pdbx_description
1 polymer ?
#
loop_
_entity_poly.entity_id
_entity_poly.type
_entity_poly.pdbx_seq_one_letter_code
_entity_poly.pdbx_strand_id
1 'polypeptide(L)'
;MFALPSLGALIGVLLAWGLAQLPLASAPALWLLLGVGLYIAASRGTEPLWRGVLIGLNTGLNAAIVLRWLGPLPLPLIAVNLLAASHLTRRLRFRQVLGWAGWLLPLSWPATALGLGAFVLNLLAFPLVRRVVLDRATGTVVLLGGWLWWPGFSGGFNLGQFAFVTPNALGLIAHETGHTLNNAAFGSLFHFIGAADELLVPLLIPARGWADAYAERLAESHQPHTGQAPTVRLWG
;
A
#
# COMPACT_ATOMS: atom_id res chain seq x y z
N MET A 1 -0.01 -28.07 1.62
CA MET A 1 -1.29 -27.37 1.36
C MET A 1 -1.02 -26.22 0.42
N PHE A 2 -1.76 -26.12 -0.69
CA PHE A 2 -1.70 -24.95 -1.58
C PHE A 2 -2.35 -23.75 -0.89
N ALA A 3 -1.76 -22.57 -1.03
CA ALA A 3 -2.38 -21.36 -0.52
C ALA A 3 -3.49 -20.92 -1.48
N LEU A 4 -4.71 -20.81 -0.94
CA LEU A 4 -5.85 -20.26 -1.67
C LEU A 4 -6.10 -18.81 -1.24
N PRO A 5 -6.50 -17.94 -2.17
CA PRO A 5 -6.97 -16.61 -1.80
C PRO A 5 -8.26 -16.70 -0.98
N SER A 6 -8.53 -15.69 -0.14
CA SER A 6 -9.77 -15.63 0.61
C SER A 6 -10.99 -15.48 -0.31
N LEU A 7 -12.17 -15.87 0.19
CA LEU A 7 -13.45 -15.65 -0.51
C LEU A 7 -13.63 -14.17 -0.90
N GLY A 8 -13.25 -13.24 -0.01
CA GLY A 8 -13.29 -11.81 -0.28
C GLY A 8 -12.49 -11.44 -1.51
N ALA A 9 -11.29 -11.99 -1.70
CA ALA A 9 -10.47 -11.69 -2.86
C ALA A 9 -11.08 -12.19 -4.17
N LEU A 10 -11.76 -13.33 -4.16
CA LEU A 10 -12.49 -13.79 -5.34
C LEU A 10 -13.64 -12.83 -5.70
N ILE A 11 -14.39 -12.34 -4.71
CA ILE A 11 -15.42 -11.32 -4.89
C ILE A 11 -14.81 -10.04 -5.46
N GLY A 12 -13.68 -9.59 -4.91
CA GLY A 12 -12.95 -8.41 -5.39
C GLY A 12 -12.54 -8.52 -6.86
N VAL A 13 -12.02 -9.68 -7.28
CA VAL A 13 -11.64 -9.93 -8.68
C VAL A 13 -12.86 -9.85 -9.60
N LEU A 14 -14.02 -10.37 -9.18
CA LEU A 14 -15.26 -10.27 -9.95
C LEU A 14 -15.74 -8.80 -10.07
N LEU A 15 -15.65 -8.02 -9.00
CA LEU A 15 -15.96 -6.58 -9.03
C LEU A 15 -15.02 -5.83 -9.98
N ALA A 16 -13.72 -6.12 -9.92
CA ALA A 16 -12.73 -5.56 -10.81
C ALA A 16 -13.03 -5.87 -12.28
N TRP A 17 -13.43 -7.11 -12.57
CA TRP A 17 -13.84 -7.51 -13.91
C TRP A 17 -15.03 -6.68 -14.41
N GLY A 18 -16.06 -6.52 -13.58
CA GLY A 18 -17.21 -5.66 -13.90
C GLY A 18 -16.80 -4.21 -14.18
N LEU A 19 -15.93 -3.63 -13.34
CA LEU A 19 -15.38 -2.28 -13.55
C LEU A 19 -14.58 -2.16 -14.85
N ALA A 20 -13.80 -3.18 -15.20
CA ALA A 20 -13.00 -3.19 -16.42
C ALA A 20 -13.84 -3.21 -17.71
N GLN A 21 -15.11 -3.64 -17.64
CA GLN A 21 -16.06 -3.59 -18.76
C GLN A 21 -16.75 -2.23 -18.92
N LEU A 22 -16.61 -1.32 -17.95
CA LEU A 22 -17.24 -0.01 -18.02
C LEU A 22 -16.49 0.92 -18.98
N PRO A 23 -17.19 1.92 -19.56
CA PRO A 23 -16.55 2.98 -20.30
C PRO A 23 -15.47 3.71 -19.47
N LEU A 24 -14.37 4.10 -20.11
CA LEU A 24 -13.26 4.82 -19.45
C LEU A 24 -13.69 6.14 -18.79
N ALA A 25 -14.78 6.74 -19.24
CA ALA A 25 -15.33 7.96 -18.65
C ALA A 25 -15.97 7.74 -17.27
N SER A 26 -16.53 6.55 -17.00
CA SER A 26 -17.26 6.25 -15.76
C SER A 26 -16.48 5.33 -14.82
N ALA A 27 -15.59 4.49 -15.35
CA ALA A 27 -14.82 3.53 -14.54
C ALA A 27 -13.99 4.20 -13.41
N PRO A 28 -13.27 5.32 -13.62
CA PRO A 28 -12.46 5.94 -12.57
C PRO A 28 -13.28 6.48 -11.40
N ALA A 29 -14.41 7.13 -11.69
CA ALA A 29 -15.29 7.68 -10.66
C ALA A 29 -15.90 6.56 -9.81
N LEU A 30 -16.38 5.49 -10.46
CA LEU A 30 -16.94 4.35 -9.73
C LEU A 30 -15.87 3.58 -8.95
N TRP A 31 -14.66 3.44 -9.50
CA TRP A 31 -13.53 2.84 -8.79
C TRP A 31 -13.17 3.63 -7.53
N LEU A 32 -13.13 4.95 -7.60
CA LEU A 32 -12.91 5.82 -6.45
C LEU A 32 -14.01 5.64 -5.39
N LEU A 33 -15.28 5.74 -5.78
CA LEU A 33 -16.42 5.59 -4.86
C LEU A 33 -16.44 4.21 -4.20
N LEU A 34 -16.23 3.15 -4.99
CA LEU A 34 -16.15 1.78 -4.49
C LEU A 34 -14.95 1.60 -3.55
N GLY A 35 -13.78 2.14 -3.92
CA GLY A 35 -12.57 2.08 -3.10
C GLY A 35 -12.78 2.71 -1.73
N VAL A 36 -13.38 3.91 -1.68
CA VAL A 36 -13.73 4.58 -0.42
C VAL A 36 -14.74 3.76 0.39
N GLY A 37 -15.82 3.31 -0.24
CA GLY A 37 -16.84 2.50 0.44
C GLY A 37 -16.28 1.20 1.03
N LEU A 38 -15.44 0.49 0.27
CA LEU A 38 -14.79 -0.74 0.71
C LEU A 38 -13.73 -0.50 1.79
N TYR A 39 -12.99 0.62 1.73
CA TYR A 39 -12.07 1.02 2.80
C TYR A 39 -12.83 1.27 4.11
N ILE A 40 -13.95 1.98 4.05
CA ILE A 40 -14.82 2.22 5.23
C ILE A 40 -15.37 0.89 5.75
N ALA A 41 -15.82 0.01 4.87
CA ALA A 41 -16.30 -1.32 5.26
C ALA A 41 -15.20 -2.17 5.91
N ALA A 42 -13.98 -2.15 5.38
CA ALA A 42 -12.83 -2.86 5.95
C ALA A 42 -12.39 -2.30 7.30
N SER A 43 -12.47 -0.98 7.49
CA SER A 43 -12.09 -0.32 8.74
C SER A 43 -13.08 -0.55 9.90
N ARG A 44 -14.33 -0.95 9.61
CA ARG A 44 -15.42 -1.11 10.60
C ARG A 44 -16.03 -2.53 10.68
N GLY A 45 -15.85 -3.35 9.65
CA GLY A 45 -16.58 -4.60 9.46
C GLY A 45 -15.75 -5.87 9.72
N THR A 46 -16.17 -6.98 9.11
CA THR A 46 -15.43 -8.26 9.12
C THR A 46 -14.14 -8.15 8.32
N GLU A 47 -13.10 -7.65 8.99
CA GLU A 47 -11.80 -7.27 8.41
C GLU A 47 -11.27 -8.28 7.37
N PRO A 48 -11.23 -9.61 7.61
CA PRO A 48 -10.62 -10.53 6.64
C PRO A 48 -11.38 -10.62 5.32
N LEU A 49 -12.71 -10.45 5.35
CA LEU A 49 -13.55 -10.48 4.16
C LEU A 49 -13.31 -9.22 3.32
N TRP A 50 -13.54 -8.04 3.89
CA TRP A 50 -13.45 -6.77 3.18
C TRP A 50 -12.03 -6.42 2.74
N ARG A 51 -11.03 -6.78 3.56
CA ARG A 51 -9.62 -6.73 3.15
C ARG A 51 -9.38 -7.61 1.93
N GLY A 52 -9.89 -8.84 1.96
CA GLY A 52 -9.87 -9.73 0.80
C GLY A 52 -10.44 -9.05 -0.43
N VAL A 53 -11.64 -8.46 -0.32
CA VAL A 53 -12.31 -7.74 -1.43
C VAL A 53 -11.44 -6.63 -2.00
N LEU A 54 -10.81 -5.80 -1.16
CA LEU A 54 -9.90 -4.74 -1.61
C LEU A 54 -8.68 -5.29 -2.36
N ILE A 55 -8.03 -6.35 -1.84
CA ILE A 55 -6.89 -7.00 -2.52
C ILE A 55 -7.32 -7.61 -3.85
N GLY A 56 -8.46 -8.29 -3.87
CA GLY A 56 -9.03 -8.88 -5.09
C GLY A 56 -9.37 -7.83 -6.14
N LEU A 57 -9.95 -6.70 -5.71
CA LEU A 57 -10.27 -5.58 -6.57
C LEU A 57 -9.01 -5.01 -7.22
N ASN A 58 -7.97 -4.73 -6.43
CA ASN A 58 -6.68 -4.28 -6.94
C ASN A 58 -6.06 -5.31 -7.91
N THR A 59 -6.08 -6.59 -7.53
CA THR A 59 -5.57 -7.70 -8.35
C THR A 59 -6.27 -7.76 -9.71
N GLY A 60 -7.60 -7.76 -9.73
CA GLY A 60 -8.36 -7.90 -10.97
C GLY A 60 -8.19 -6.70 -11.89
N LEU A 61 -8.05 -5.49 -11.34
CA LEU A 61 -7.78 -4.29 -12.13
C LEU A 61 -6.33 -4.29 -12.68
N ASN A 62 -5.34 -4.71 -11.89
CA ASN A 62 -3.99 -4.97 -12.38
C ASN A 62 -4.01 -6.00 -13.52
N ALA A 63 -4.77 -7.09 -13.37
CA ALA A 63 -4.93 -8.12 -14.40
C ALA A 63 -5.54 -7.53 -15.69
N ALA A 64 -6.61 -6.74 -15.57
CA ALA A 64 -7.27 -6.12 -16.71
C ALA A 64 -6.33 -5.17 -17.47
N ILE A 65 -5.55 -4.36 -16.76
CA ILE A 65 -4.54 -3.47 -17.37
C ILE A 65 -3.46 -4.32 -18.06
N VAL A 66 -2.85 -5.26 -17.34
CA VAL A 66 -1.77 -6.10 -17.88
C VAL A 66 -2.22 -6.89 -19.12
N LEU A 67 -3.38 -7.55 -19.06
CA LEU A 67 -3.90 -8.32 -20.19
C LEU A 67 -4.16 -7.44 -21.42
N ARG A 68 -4.68 -6.23 -21.19
CA ARG A 68 -4.98 -5.28 -22.28
C ARG A 68 -3.73 -4.76 -22.98
N TRP A 69 -2.64 -4.52 -22.24
CA TRP A 69 -1.46 -3.82 -22.76
C TRP A 69 -0.24 -4.72 -23.02
N LEU A 70 -0.08 -5.79 -22.22
CA LEU A 70 1.11 -6.64 -22.19
C LEU A 70 0.79 -8.12 -22.50
N GLY A 71 -0.50 -8.48 -22.59
CA GLY A 71 -0.94 -9.86 -22.79
C GLY A 71 -0.80 -10.73 -21.53
N PRO A 72 -0.82 -12.07 -21.67
CA PRO A 72 -0.90 -12.99 -20.53
C PRO A 72 0.44 -13.24 -19.82
N LEU A 73 1.57 -12.82 -20.40
CA LEU A 73 2.90 -13.11 -19.86
C LEU A 73 3.09 -12.67 -18.39
N PRO A 74 2.59 -11.50 -17.95
CA PRO A 74 2.78 -11.04 -16.57
C PRO A 74 1.74 -11.56 -15.57
N LEU A 75 0.87 -12.51 -15.95
CA LEU A 75 -0.13 -13.09 -15.02
C LEU A 75 0.47 -13.74 -13.75
N PRO A 76 1.67 -14.36 -13.75
CA PRO A 76 2.28 -14.84 -12.52
C PRO A 76 2.53 -13.73 -11.48
N LEU A 77 2.84 -12.51 -11.92
CA LEU A 77 2.98 -11.35 -11.05
C LEU A 77 1.63 -10.96 -10.42
N ILE A 78 0.56 -11.01 -11.21
CA ILE A 78 -0.81 -10.78 -10.72
C ILE A 78 -1.20 -11.82 -9.67
N ALA A 79 -0.80 -13.09 -9.86
CA ALA A 79 -1.05 -14.14 -8.88
C ALA A 79 -0.38 -13.84 -7.52
N VAL A 80 0.82 -13.24 -7.51
CA VAL A 80 1.46 -12.78 -6.27
C VAL A 80 0.58 -11.75 -5.55
N ASN A 81 0.03 -10.78 -6.29
CA ASN A 81 -0.88 -9.79 -5.71
C ASN A 81 -2.12 -10.46 -5.10
N LEU A 82 -2.75 -11.41 -5.82
CA LEU A 82 -3.93 -12.13 -5.33
C LEU A 82 -3.64 -12.90 -4.04
N LEU A 83 -2.47 -13.53 -3.97
CA LEU A 83 -2.03 -14.33 -2.82
C LEU A 83 -1.77 -13.47 -1.57
N ALA A 84 -1.73 -12.15 -1.67
CA ALA A 84 -1.72 -11.27 -0.50
C ALA A 84 -3.00 -11.39 0.35
N ALA A 85 -4.08 -11.95 -0.22
CA ALA A 85 -5.30 -12.30 0.51
C ALA A 85 -5.26 -13.71 1.14
N SER A 86 -4.09 -14.32 1.28
CA SER A 86 -3.90 -15.65 1.87
C SER A 86 -3.01 -15.61 3.11
N HIS A 87 -2.86 -16.74 3.80
CA HIS A 87 -1.96 -16.88 4.95
C HIS A 87 -0.46 -16.77 4.60
N LEU A 88 -0.10 -16.71 3.31
CA LEU A 88 1.29 -16.55 2.89
C LEU A 88 1.91 -15.23 3.35
N THR A 89 1.10 -14.20 3.63
CA THR A 89 1.55 -12.90 4.15
C THR A 89 2.36 -13.01 5.45
N ARG A 90 2.16 -14.07 6.25
CA ARG A 90 2.95 -14.34 7.47
C ARG A 90 4.40 -14.74 7.15
N ARG A 91 4.67 -15.25 5.94
CA ARG A 91 6.00 -15.70 5.53
C ARG A 91 6.83 -14.52 5.04
N LEU A 92 8.02 -14.34 5.62
CA LEU A 92 8.95 -13.27 5.23
C LEU A 92 9.26 -13.26 3.72
N ARG A 93 9.55 -14.44 3.15
CA ARG A 93 9.85 -14.58 1.72
C ARG A 93 8.70 -14.13 0.82
N PHE A 94 7.45 -14.36 1.23
CA PHE A 94 6.29 -13.92 0.45
C PHE A 94 6.16 -12.40 0.50
N ARG A 95 6.32 -11.79 1.68
CA ARG A 95 6.33 -10.32 1.83
C ARG A 95 7.40 -9.66 0.96
N GLN A 96 8.60 -10.26 0.90
CA GLN A 96 9.66 -9.84 0.00
C GLN A 96 9.21 -9.86 -1.46
N VAL A 97 8.73 -11.01 -1.94
CA VAL A 97 8.27 -11.14 -3.34
C VAL A 97 7.13 -10.15 -3.64
N LEU A 98 6.18 -9.97 -2.73
CA LEU A 98 5.08 -9.03 -2.88
C LEU A 98 5.57 -7.57 -2.93
N GLY A 99 6.47 -7.18 -2.02
CA GLY A 99 7.03 -5.83 -2.01
C GLY A 99 7.77 -5.51 -3.31
N TRP A 100 8.61 -6.44 -3.80
CA TRP A 100 9.27 -6.31 -5.10
C TRP A 100 8.28 -6.31 -6.27
N ALA A 101 7.21 -7.09 -6.20
CA ALA A 101 6.15 -7.08 -7.21
C ALA A 101 5.48 -5.71 -7.34
N GLY A 102 5.41 -4.91 -6.27
CA GLY A 102 4.87 -3.54 -6.28
C GLY A 102 5.50 -2.61 -7.32
N TRP A 103 6.77 -2.81 -7.69
CA TRP A 103 7.42 -2.06 -8.77
C TRP A 103 6.81 -2.34 -10.16
N LEU A 104 6.23 -3.53 -10.33
CA LEU A 104 5.76 -4.03 -11.61
C LEU A 104 4.23 -4.03 -11.74
N LEU A 105 3.51 -3.77 -10.64
CA LEU A 105 2.04 -3.74 -10.61
C LEU A 105 1.52 -2.36 -11.03
N PRO A 106 0.72 -2.25 -12.11
CA PRO A 106 0.28 -0.95 -12.64
C PRO A 106 -0.46 -0.05 -11.64
N LEU A 107 -1.33 -0.62 -10.79
CA LEU A 107 -2.06 0.15 -9.79
C LEU A 107 -1.20 0.60 -8.61
N SER A 108 0.02 0.11 -8.47
CA SER A 108 1.01 0.60 -7.50
C SER A 108 1.85 1.77 -8.05
N TRP A 109 1.81 2.01 -9.37
CA TRP A 109 2.63 3.03 -10.03
C TRP A 109 2.28 4.46 -9.68
N PRO A 110 1.01 4.89 -9.52
CA PRO A 110 0.71 6.28 -9.21
C PRO A 110 1.41 6.78 -7.94
N ALA A 111 1.34 6.03 -6.83
CA ALA A 111 2.05 6.39 -5.61
C ALA A 111 3.57 6.28 -5.78
N THR A 112 4.06 5.26 -6.51
CA THR A 112 5.48 5.06 -6.76
C THR A 112 6.09 6.17 -7.62
N ALA A 113 5.35 6.69 -8.60
CA ALA A 113 5.78 7.79 -9.46
C ALA A 113 5.86 9.10 -8.66
N LEU A 114 4.88 9.37 -7.80
CA LEU A 114 4.94 10.50 -6.85
C LEU A 114 6.11 10.36 -5.88
N GLY A 115 6.35 9.16 -5.36
CA GLY A 115 7.51 8.84 -4.53
C GLY A 115 8.83 9.07 -5.25
N LEU A 116 8.96 8.64 -6.52
CA LEU A 116 10.13 8.90 -7.34
C LEU A 116 10.35 10.40 -7.55
N GLY A 117 9.28 11.17 -7.82
CA GLY A 117 9.35 12.62 -7.92
C GLY A 117 9.87 13.27 -6.64
N ALA A 118 9.29 12.91 -5.49
CA ALA A 118 9.72 13.37 -4.18
C ALA A 118 11.18 12.96 -3.85
N PHE A 119 11.59 11.77 -4.29
CA PHE A 119 12.95 11.26 -4.15
C PHE A 119 13.94 12.11 -4.94
N VAL A 120 13.67 12.35 -6.23
CA VAL A 120 14.51 13.19 -7.09
C VAL A 120 14.60 14.60 -6.54
N LEU A 121 13.47 15.20 -6.13
CA LEU A 121 13.45 16.52 -5.51
C LEU A 121 14.28 16.59 -4.22
N ASN A 122 14.26 15.55 -3.39
CA ASN A 122 15.12 15.51 -2.20
C ASN A 122 16.60 15.39 -2.56
N LEU A 123 16.96 14.60 -3.57
CA LEU A 123 18.35 14.47 -4.01
C LEU A 123 18.94 15.81 -4.51
N LEU A 124 18.11 16.67 -5.09
CA LEU A 124 18.53 18.01 -5.52
C LEU A 124 18.88 18.95 -4.36
N ALA A 125 18.40 18.66 -3.14
CA ALA A 125 18.71 19.46 -1.94
C ALA A 125 19.95 18.96 -1.18
N PHE A 126 20.98 18.54 -1.92
CA PHE A 126 22.29 18.26 -1.35
C PHE A 126 22.81 19.50 -0.61
N PRO A 127 23.34 19.39 0.63
CA PRO A 127 23.77 18.18 1.35
C PRO A 127 22.78 17.67 2.43
N LEU A 128 21.50 18.04 2.39
CA LEU A 128 20.56 17.70 3.47
C LEU A 128 20.21 16.20 3.53
N VAL A 129 20.41 15.47 2.44
CA VAL A 129 20.27 14.01 2.37
C VAL A 129 21.45 13.35 3.09
N ARG A 130 21.16 12.54 4.12
CA ARG A 130 22.19 11.85 4.90
C ARG A 130 22.50 10.46 4.37
N ARG A 131 21.47 9.73 3.91
CA ARG A 131 21.62 8.35 3.47
C ARG A 131 20.48 7.93 2.56
N VAL A 132 20.79 7.10 1.58
CA VAL A 132 19.81 6.33 0.80
C VAL A 132 20.08 4.85 1.02
N VAL A 133 19.04 4.08 1.36
CA VAL A 133 19.13 2.64 1.64
C VAL A 133 18.04 1.92 0.86
N LEU A 134 18.34 0.74 0.34
CA LEU A 134 17.33 -0.16 -0.21
C LEU A 134 16.94 -1.17 0.88
N ASP A 135 15.72 -1.08 1.38
CA ASP A 135 15.12 -2.15 2.19
C ASP A 135 14.73 -3.30 1.26
N ARG A 136 15.60 -4.31 1.21
CA ARG A 136 15.38 -5.50 0.38
C ARG A 136 14.21 -6.37 0.87
N ALA A 137 13.79 -6.21 2.12
CA ALA A 137 12.70 -6.99 2.70
C ALA A 137 11.34 -6.63 2.10
N THR A 138 11.19 -5.39 1.62
CA THR A 138 9.96 -4.83 1.07
C THR A 138 10.16 -4.25 -0.34
N GLY A 139 11.40 -4.19 -0.83
CA GLY A 139 11.74 -3.55 -2.09
C GLY A 139 11.64 -2.02 -2.04
N THR A 140 11.71 -1.41 -0.85
CA THR A 140 11.54 0.03 -0.66
C THR A 140 12.86 0.79 -0.74
N VAL A 141 12.91 1.91 -1.44
CA VAL A 141 14.00 2.88 -1.35
C VAL A 141 13.73 3.83 -0.19
N VAL A 142 14.56 3.78 0.83
CA VAL A 142 14.47 4.61 2.04
C VAL A 142 15.47 5.76 1.93
N LEU A 143 14.97 6.99 2.01
CA LEU A 143 15.76 8.22 2.02
C LEU A 143 15.71 8.84 3.42
N LEU A 144 16.90 9.00 4.03
CA LEU A 144 17.09 9.58 5.36
C LEU A 144 17.60 11.01 5.27
N GLY A 145 16.83 11.98 5.81
CA GLY A 145 17.14 13.41 5.70
C GLY A 145 16.95 13.95 4.27
N GLY A 146 17.02 15.26 4.06
CA GLY A 146 16.56 15.93 2.83
C GLY A 146 15.91 17.28 3.17
N TRP A 147 15.00 17.80 2.35
CA TRP A 147 14.34 19.08 2.64
C TRP A 147 12.82 19.00 2.75
N LEU A 148 12.17 17.91 2.33
CA LEU A 148 10.71 17.77 2.38
C LEU A 148 10.13 17.74 3.82
N TRP A 149 10.99 17.76 4.85
CA TRP A 149 10.60 17.93 6.25
C TRP A 149 10.51 19.40 6.68
N TRP A 150 10.83 20.34 5.79
CA TRP A 150 10.86 21.76 6.09
C TRP A 150 9.49 22.44 5.89
N PRO A 151 9.07 23.36 6.79
CA PRO A 151 9.61 23.63 8.12
C PRO A 151 8.87 22.81 9.20
N GLY A 152 9.54 21.84 9.82
CA GLY A 152 9.13 21.31 11.13
C GLY A 152 8.48 19.93 11.17
N PHE A 153 8.41 19.19 10.06
CA PHE A 153 7.98 17.80 10.09
C PHE A 153 9.07 16.92 10.71
N SER A 154 8.72 16.18 11.77
CA SER A 154 9.56 15.16 12.39
C SER A 154 8.81 13.85 12.38
N GLY A 155 9.25 12.90 11.55
CA GLY A 155 8.56 11.62 11.36
C GLY A 155 9.06 10.86 10.15
N GLY A 156 8.18 10.05 9.58
CA GLY A 156 8.34 9.32 8.34
C GLY A 156 7.07 9.42 7.49
N PHE A 157 7.21 9.21 6.18
CA PHE A 157 6.08 8.95 5.30
C PHE A 157 6.50 8.04 4.15
N ASN A 158 5.54 7.36 3.56
CA ASN A 158 5.73 6.51 2.39
C ASN A 158 4.92 6.99 1.19
N LEU A 159 5.51 6.90 0.00
CA LEU A 159 4.84 7.05 -1.29
C LEU A 159 5.23 5.89 -2.21
N GLY A 160 4.40 4.85 -2.21
CA GLY A 160 4.64 3.63 -2.98
C GLY A 160 5.93 2.94 -2.57
N GLN A 161 6.86 2.78 -3.51
CA GLN A 161 8.14 2.10 -3.25
C GLN A 161 9.22 3.01 -2.65
N PHE A 162 8.86 4.21 -2.19
CA PHE A 162 9.78 5.17 -1.57
C PHE A 162 9.32 5.53 -0.17
N ALA A 163 10.23 5.47 0.79
CA ALA A 163 10.02 5.92 2.17
C ALA A 163 10.97 7.07 2.49
N PHE A 164 10.46 8.06 3.20
CA PHE A 164 11.14 9.30 3.54
C PHE A 164 11.11 9.44 5.04
N VAL A 165 12.28 9.36 5.69
CA VAL A 165 12.36 9.34 7.15
C VAL A 165 13.33 10.40 7.63
N THR A 166 12.90 11.15 8.64
CA THR A 166 13.78 12.14 9.28
C THR A 166 14.90 11.45 10.07
N PRO A 167 16.10 12.07 10.18
CA PRO A 167 17.26 11.41 10.81
C PRO A 167 17.03 10.95 12.26
N ASN A 168 16.09 11.56 12.97
CA ASN A 168 15.80 11.27 14.38
C ASN A 168 14.67 10.22 14.55
N ALA A 169 14.07 9.76 13.45
CA ALA A 169 12.92 8.85 13.46
C ALA A 169 13.24 7.48 12.83
N LEU A 170 14.48 6.99 12.98
CA LEU A 170 14.91 5.72 12.38
C LEU A 170 14.05 4.52 12.80
N GLY A 171 13.39 4.58 13.97
CA GLY A 171 12.44 3.56 14.42
C GLY A 171 11.21 3.41 13.53
N LEU A 172 10.89 4.42 12.70
CA LEU A 172 9.74 4.37 11.79
C LEU A 172 10.02 3.65 10.47
N ILE A 173 11.28 3.32 10.15
CA ILE A 173 11.61 2.70 8.85
C ILE A 173 10.77 1.43 8.61
N ALA A 174 10.63 0.58 9.63
CA ALA A 174 9.82 -0.63 9.57
C ALA A 174 8.33 -0.35 9.29
N HIS A 175 7.80 0.69 9.92
CA HIS A 175 6.43 1.13 9.73
C HIS A 175 6.22 1.66 8.30
N GLU A 176 7.10 2.56 7.84
CA GLU A 176 7.03 3.13 6.48
C GLU A 176 7.19 2.08 5.37
N THR A 177 8.02 1.06 5.59
CA THR A 177 8.17 -0.03 4.61
C THR A 177 7.00 -1.01 4.66
N GLY A 178 6.25 -1.06 5.77
CA GLY A 178 4.93 -1.70 5.85
C GLY A 178 3.92 -1.09 4.88
N HIS A 179 3.90 0.24 4.73
CA HIS A 179 3.07 0.93 3.74
C HIS A 179 3.40 0.56 2.29
N THR A 180 4.67 0.25 2.00
CA THR A 180 5.05 -0.27 0.68
C THR A 180 4.34 -1.60 0.37
N LEU A 181 4.24 -2.51 1.35
CA LEU A 181 3.51 -3.76 1.20
C LEU A 181 2.00 -3.54 1.03
N ASN A 182 1.44 -2.53 1.73
CA ASN A 182 0.06 -2.11 1.53
C ASN A 182 -0.16 -1.63 0.09
N ASN A 183 0.70 -0.75 -0.45
CA ASN A 183 0.58 -0.27 -1.83
C ASN A 183 0.72 -1.41 -2.86
N ALA A 184 1.56 -2.43 -2.61
CA ALA A 184 1.65 -3.61 -3.47
C ALA A 184 0.37 -4.48 -3.41
N ALA A 185 -0.20 -4.67 -2.22
CA ALA A 185 -1.39 -5.51 -2.04
C ALA A 185 -2.69 -4.84 -2.51
N PHE A 186 -2.87 -3.57 -2.16
CA PHE A 186 -4.13 -2.82 -2.31
C PHE A 186 -4.10 -1.75 -3.40
N GLY A 187 -2.91 -1.39 -3.92
CA GLY A 187 -2.75 -0.36 -4.93
C GLY A 187 -2.75 1.07 -4.35
N SER A 188 -2.43 2.03 -5.21
CA SER A 188 -2.24 3.43 -4.82
C SER A 188 -3.53 4.13 -4.39
N LEU A 189 -4.71 3.70 -4.84
CA LEU A 189 -5.96 4.28 -4.36
C LEU A 189 -6.16 4.02 -2.87
N PHE A 190 -5.88 2.79 -2.40
CA PHE A 190 -5.90 2.48 -0.97
C PHE A 190 -4.88 3.33 -0.22
N HIS A 191 -3.69 3.50 -0.78
CA HIS A 191 -2.63 4.36 -0.22
C HIS A 191 -3.12 5.81 -0.02
N PHE A 192 -3.75 6.40 -1.04
CA PHE A 192 -4.23 7.79 -0.97
C PHE A 192 -5.45 7.95 -0.05
N ILE A 193 -6.36 6.96 -0.02
CA ILE A 193 -7.47 6.97 0.94
C ILE A 193 -6.93 6.85 2.37
N GLY A 194 -5.94 5.98 2.59
CA GLY A 194 -5.25 5.84 3.88
C GLY A 194 -4.61 7.14 4.34
N ALA A 195 -3.84 7.81 3.47
CA ALA A 195 -3.25 9.11 3.77
C ALA A 195 -4.32 10.19 4.06
N ALA A 196 -5.44 10.19 3.35
CA ALA A 196 -6.56 11.10 3.65
C ALA A 196 -7.24 10.76 4.99
N ASP A 197 -7.40 9.47 5.32
CA ASP A 197 -7.94 9.01 6.60
C ASP A 197 -7.03 9.39 7.78
N GLU A 198 -5.71 9.32 7.58
CA GLU A 198 -4.70 9.70 8.58
C GLU A 198 -4.62 11.23 8.75
N LEU A 199 -4.59 12.00 7.66
CA LEU A 199 -4.31 13.43 7.71
C LEU A 199 -5.55 14.30 7.86
N LEU A 200 -6.66 13.95 7.19
CA LEU A 200 -7.84 14.82 7.11
C LEU A 200 -8.90 14.48 8.15
N VAL A 201 -9.10 13.20 8.47
CA VAL A 201 -10.16 12.81 9.41
C VAL A 201 -9.91 13.32 10.83
N PRO A 202 -8.68 13.31 11.37
CA PRO A 202 -8.39 13.92 12.67
C PRO A 202 -8.67 15.42 12.72
N LEU A 203 -8.57 16.14 11.59
CA LEU A 203 -8.96 17.55 11.52
C LEU A 203 -10.48 17.75 11.68
N LEU A 204 -11.28 16.77 11.24
CA LEU A 204 -12.73 16.79 11.33
C LEU A 204 -13.26 16.15 12.62
N ILE A 205 -12.53 15.19 13.17
CA ILE A 205 -12.88 14.41 14.36
C ILE A 205 -11.63 14.34 15.26
N PRO A 206 -11.38 15.37 16.10
CA PRO A 206 -10.15 15.46 16.90
C PRO A 206 -9.93 14.30 17.89
N ALA A 207 -10.99 13.57 18.24
CA ALA A 207 -10.92 12.39 19.10
C ALA A 207 -10.30 11.16 18.41
N ARG A 208 -10.16 11.18 17.08
CA ARG A 208 -9.55 10.10 16.30
C ARG A 208 -8.07 10.37 16.14
N GLY A 209 -7.23 9.46 16.61
CA GLY A 209 -5.78 9.53 16.46
C GLY A 209 -5.33 9.12 15.06
N TRP A 210 -4.10 9.50 14.69
CA TRP A 210 -3.53 9.18 13.37
C TRP A 210 -3.34 7.66 13.20
N ALA A 211 -2.93 6.99 14.28
CA ALA A 211 -2.80 5.53 14.34
C ALA A 211 -4.15 4.76 14.20
N ASP A 212 -5.29 5.45 14.22
CA ASP A 212 -6.61 4.84 14.01
C ASP A 212 -6.98 4.72 12.52
N ALA A 213 -6.15 5.22 11.61
CA ALA A 213 -6.34 4.98 10.19
C ALA A 213 -6.08 3.50 9.87
N TYR A 214 -6.94 2.90 9.05
CA TYR A 214 -6.85 1.47 8.75
C TYR A 214 -5.55 1.12 8.01
N ALA A 215 -5.08 2.00 7.12
CA ALA A 215 -3.78 1.84 6.47
C ALA A 215 -2.61 1.81 7.48
N GLU A 216 -2.64 2.67 8.51
CA GLU A 216 -1.64 2.71 9.58
C GLU A 216 -1.60 1.42 10.39
N ARG A 217 -2.78 0.91 10.80
CA ARG A 217 -2.88 -0.36 11.53
C ARG A 217 -2.33 -1.53 10.72
N LEU A 218 -2.56 -1.52 9.40
CA LEU A 218 -2.01 -2.53 8.50
C LEU A 218 -0.49 -2.40 8.36
N ALA A 219 0.04 -1.18 8.22
CA ALA A 219 1.48 -0.95 8.17
C ALA A 219 2.17 -1.42 9.46
N GLU A 220 1.62 -1.08 10.62
CA GLU A 220 2.16 -1.50 11.92
C GLU A 220 2.17 -3.03 12.09
N SER A 221 1.17 -3.73 11.53
CA SER A 221 1.14 -5.19 11.57
C SER A 221 2.32 -5.87 10.85
N HIS A 222 3.08 -5.12 10.06
CA HIS A 222 4.28 -5.60 9.36
C HIS A 222 5.36 -6.10 10.33
N GLN A 223 5.51 -5.44 11.49
CA GLN A 223 6.50 -5.80 12.50
C GLN A 223 5.92 -5.64 13.92
N PRO A 224 5.25 -6.68 14.46
CA PRO A 224 4.61 -6.66 15.79
C PRO A 224 5.52 -6.33 16.99
N HIS A 225 6.83 -6.36 16.80
CA HIS A 225 7.84 -6.26 17.86
C HIS A 225 8.27 -4.81 18.16
N THR A 226 7.72 -3.83 17.45
CA THR A 226 7.93 -2.38 17.66
C THR A 226 7.25 -1.82 18.91
N GLY A 227 6.51 -2.66 19.66
CA GLY A 227 5.88 -2.29 20.94
C GLY A 227 4.47 -1.70 20.81
N GLN A 228 4.01 -1.41 19.60
CA GLN A 228 2.60 -1.18 19.32
C GLN A 228 1.95 -2.54 19.05
N ALA A 229 0.98 -2.96 19.88
CA ALA A 229 0.28 -4.21 19.64
C ALA A 229 -0.46 -4.14 18.30
N PRO A 230 -0.17 -5.00 17.31
CA PRO A 230 -0.83 -4.94 16.02
C PRO A 230 -2.30 -5.29 16.18
N THR A 231 -3.14 -4.30 15.98
CA THR A 231 -4.61 -4.39 16.06
C THR A 231 -5.19 -5.18 14.89
N VAL A 232 -4.47 -5.31 13.77
CA VAL A 232 -4.88 -6.07 12.58
C VAL A 232 -3.79 -7.09 12.22
N ARG A 233 -4.16 -8.34 11.92
CA ARG A 233 -3.21 -9.40 11.56
C ARG A 233 -3.15 -9.62 10.04
N LEU A 234 -2.50 -8.70 9.33
CA LEU A 234 -2.24 -8.90 7.90
C LEU A 234 -0.88 -9.57 7.67
N TRP A 235 0.18 -9.01 8.26
CA TRP A 235 1.55 -9.40 7.98
C TRP A 235 2.19 -10.30 9.06
N GLY A 236 1.49 -10.54 10.17
CA GLY A 236 1.86 -11.39 11.31
C GLY A 236 0.66 -11.99 12.02
#